data_AF-A0A183EXA6-F1
#
_entry.id   AF-A0A183EXA6-F1
#
_cell.length_a   1.000
_cell.length_b   1.000
_cell.length_c   1.000
_cell.angle_alpha   90.00
_cell.angle_beta   90.00
_cell.angle_gamma   90.00
#
_symmetry.space_group_name_H-M   'P 1'
#
loop_
_entity.id
_entity.type
_entity.pdbx_description
1 polymer ?
#
loop_
_entity_poly.entity_id
_entity_poly.type
_entity_poly.pdbx_seq_one_letter_code
_entity_poly.pdbx_strand_id
1 'polypeptide(L)' 'MERVSDRTFTKAVVYGNTARFLPKKREEDGHTHEWTVFLKPYYNEDPSKYIRKVQFKLHDSYASPIRSKSFY' A
#
# COMPACT_ATOMS: atom_id res chain seq x y z
N MET A 1 26.18 7.07 -19.35
CA MET A 1 25.83 7.43 -17.96
C MET A 1 26.19 6.24 -17.11
N GLU A 2 27.31 6.33 -16.39
CA GLU A 2 27.85 5.23 -15.58
C GLU A 2 27.12 5.19 -14.23
N ARG A 3 26.79 4.00 -13.72
CA ARG A 3 26.21 3.85 -12.38
C ARG A 3 27.33 4.07 -11.36
N VAL A 4 27.26 5.15 -10.59
CA VAL A 4 28.12 5.33 -9.41
C VAL A 4 27.68 4.36 -8.33
N SER A 5 28.49 3.33 -8.05
CA SER A 5 28.17 2.21 -7.15
C SER A 5 28.26 2.54 -5.66
N ASP A 6 28.98 3.60 -5.28
CA ASP A 6 29.40 3.80 -3.88
C ASP A 6 28.50 4.75 -3.08
N ARG A 7 27.26 4.97 -3.55
CA ARG A 7 26.29 5.83 -2.85
C ARG A 7 25.05 5.04 -2.44
N THR A 8 24.85 4.92 -1.13
CA THR A 8 23.66 4.31 -0.53
C THR A 8 22.70 5.39 -0.05
N PHE A 9 21.40 5.23 -0.35
CA PHE A 9 20.35 6.10 0.14
C PHE A 9 19.34 5.28 0.95
N THR A 10 18.99 5.76 2.13
CA THR A 10 17.97 5.13 2.99
C THR A 10 16.72 6.01 3.01
N LYS A 11 15.55 5.42 2.72
CA LYS A 11 14.25 6.08 2.74
C LYS A 11 13.32 5.39 3.72
N ALA A 12 12.94 6.10 4.78
CA ALA A 12 12.04 5.58 5.80
C ALA A 12 10.59 5.57 5.28
N VAL A 13 9.90 4.44 5.47
CA VAL A 13 8.50 4.25 5.08
C VAL A 13 7.70 3.70 6.26
N VAL A 14 6.40 3.97 6.27
CA VAL A 14 5.42 3.39 7.19
C VAL A 14 4.45 2.57 6.36
N TYR A 15 4.20 1.33 6.79
CA TYR A 15 3.25 0.43 6.17
C TYR A 15 2.30 -0.14 7.23
N GLY A 16 1.13 -0.60 6.79
CA GLY A 16 0.15 -1.19 7.68
C GLY A 16 -1.26 -1.07 7.11
N ASN A 17 -2.25 -1.09 7.99
CA ASN A 17 -3.64 -0.85 7.63
C ASN A 17 -4.36 -0.01 8.68
N THR A 18 -5.39 0.70 8.25
CA THR A 18 -6.45 1.20 9.13
C THR A 18 -7.70 0.36 8.89
N ALA A 19 -8.52 0.20 9.92
CA ALA A 19 -9.82 -0.47 9.82
C ALA A 19 -10.85 0.32 10.62
N ARG A 20 -12.08 0.41 10.09
CA ARG A 20 -13.23 0.94 10.83
C ARG A 20 -14.36 -0.08 10.82
N PHE A 21 -15.02 -0.22 11.96
CA PHE A 21 -16.21 -1.04 12.09
C PHE A 21 -17.35 -0.41 11.28
N LEU A 22 -18.10 -1.23 10.56
CA LEU A 22 -19.29 -0.80 9.83
C LEU A 22 -20.46 -0.70 10.82
N PRO A 23 -21.26 0.38 10.82
CA PRO A 23 -22.36 0.57 11.78
C PRO A 23 -23.36 -0.60 11.83
N LYS A 24 -23.50 -1.31 10.73
CA LYS A 24 -24.25 -2.56 10.62
C LYS A 24 -23.46 -3.51 9.71
N LYS A 25 -23.54 -4.80 10.00
CA LYS A 25 -23.05 -5.86 9.10
C LYS A 25 -23.68 -5.68 7.72
N ARG A 26 -22.88 -5.62 6.66
CA ARG A 26 -23.38 -5.48 5.30
C ARG A 26 -24.20 -6.70 4.92
N GLU A 27 -25.40 -6.49 4.41
CA GLU A 27 -26.34 -7.59 4.15
C GLU A 27 -25.91 -8.48 2.97
N GLU A 28 -25.25 -7.90 1.97
CA GLU A 28 -24.84 -8.58 0.74
C GLU A 28 -23.71 -9.62 0.94
N ASP A 29 -22.66 -9.25 1.66
CA ASP A 29 -21.42 -10.04 1.78
C ASP A 29 -21.06 -10.38 3.23
N GLY A 30 -21.84 -9.88 4.20
CA GLY A 30 -21.61 -10.09 5.61
C GLY A 30 -20.38 -9.38 6.18
N HIS A 31 -19.76 -8.46 5.45
CA HIS A 31 -18.59 -7.72 5.95
C HIS A 31 -18.97 -6.85 7.16
N THR A 32 -18.05 -6.80 8.14
CA THR A 32 -18.21 -6.06 9.40
C THR A 32 -17.26 -4.87 9.52
N HIS A 33 -16.21 -4.85 8.71
CA HIS A 33 -15.21 -3.79 8.71
C HIS A 33 -14.92 -3.39 7.28
N GLU A 34 -14.60 -2.12 7.10
CA GLU A 34 -13.80 -1.70 5.97
C GLU A 34 -12.38 -1.40 6.45
N TRP A 35 -11.42 -1.56 5.55
CA TRP A 35 -10.03 -1.39 5.87
C TRP A 35 -9.27 -0.85 4.67
N THR A 36 -8.18 -0.16 4.95
CA THR A 36 -7.27 0.37 3.94
C THR A 36 -5.87 -0.05 4.30
N VAL A 37 -5.25 -0.88 3.45
CA VAL A 37 -3.80 -1.15 3.51
C VAL A 37 -3.04 -0.02 2.84
N PHE A 38 -1.88 0.35 3.38
CA PHE A 38 -1.10 1.45 2.86
C PHE A 38 0.41 1.22 2.98
N LEU A 39 1.14 1.94 2.14
CA LEU A 39 2.55 2.27 2.27
C LEU A 39 2.68 3.77 2.04
N LYS A 40 3.33 4.49 2.96
CA LYS A 40 3.58 5.92 2.85
C LYS A 40 5.00 6.26 3.29
N PRO A 41 5.66 7.26 2.70
CA PRO A 41 6.90 7.79 3.25
C PRO A 41 6.70 8.26 4.70
N TYR A 42 7.74 8.11 5.53
CA TYR A 42 7.70 8.60 6.90
C TYR A 42 7.66 10.14 6.95
N TYR A 43 8.47 10.77 6.09
CA TYR A 43 8.48 12.21 5.90
C TYR A 43 7.48 12.64 4.82
N ASN A 44 7.08 13.91 4.80
CA ASN A 44 6.22 14.46 3.75
C ASN A 44 7.02 14.67 2.45
N GLU A 45 7.29 13.59 1.74
CA GLU A 45 7.99 13.59 0.45
C GLU A 45 7.21 12.82 -0.61
N ASP A 46 7.53 13.07 -1.87
CA ASP A 46 6.92 12.39 -3.01
C ASP A 46 7.62 11.04 -3.27
N PRO A 47 6.94 9.90 -3.03
CA PRO A 47 7.52 8.57 -3.26
C PRO A 47 7.69 8.24 -4.74
N SER A 48 7.02 8.93 -5.68
CA SER A 48 7.11 8.62 -7.12
C SER A 48 8.54 8.74 -7.67
N LYS A 49 9.38 9.54 -6.99
CA LYS A 49 10.80 9.75 -7.32
C LYS A 49 11.66 8.50 -7.18
N TYR A 50 11.24 7.54 -6.35
CA TYR A 50 12.04 6.36 -6.04
C TYR A 50 11.23 5.05 -5.90
N ILE A 51 9.90 5.11 -5.89
CA ILE A 51 9.00 3.95 -5.91
C ILE A 51 8.18 3.99 -7.20
N ARG A 52 8.37 2.99 -8.07
CA ARG A 52 7.60 2.87 -9.31
C ARG A 52 6.18 2.36 -9.09
N LYS A 53 6.03 1.34 -8.24
CA LYS A 53 4.78 0.63 -7.99
C LYS A 53 4.84 -0.10 -6.67
N VAL A 54 3.72 -0.14 -5.97
CA VAL A 54 3.48 -1.00 -4.80
C VAL A 54 2.42 -2.03 -5.16
N GLN A 55 2.65 -3.28 -4.78
CA GLN A 55 1.73 -4.39 -4.98
C GLN A 55 1.27 -4.94 -3.63
N PHE A 56 -0.03 -4.99 -3.42
CA PHE A 56 -0.67 -5.58 -2.25
C PHE A 56 -1.26 -6.93 -2.65
N LYS A 57 -0.76 -8.01 -2.05
CA LYS A 57 -1.35 -9.35 -2.17
C LYS A 57 -2.34 -9.55 -1.03
N LEU A 58 -3.61 -9.68 -1.38
CA LEU A 58 -4.72 -9.98 -0.48
C LEU A 58 -4.90 -11.49 -0.38
N HIS A 59 -5.74 -11.92 0.56
CA HIS A 59 -6.17 -13.32 0.65
C HIS A 59 -6.90 -13.74 -0.63
N ASP A 60 -6.77 -15.01 -1.03
CA ASP A 60 -7.25 -15.52 -2.33
C ASP A 60 -8.78 -15.50 -2.48
N SER A 61 -9.52 -15.32 -1.39
CA SER A 61 -10.97 -15.10 -1.40
C SER A 61 -11.38 -13.73 -1.97
N TYR A 62 -10.46 -12.77 -2.07
CA TYR A 62 -10.73 -11.48 -2.67
C TYR A 62 -10.62 -11.54 -4.19
N ALA A 63 -11.61 -10.99 -4.88
CA ALA A 63 -11.51 -10.76 -6.31
C ALA A 63 -10.29 -9.90 -6.64
N SER A 64 -9.51 -10.35 -7.62
CA SER A 64 -8.22 -9.75 -7.99
C SER A 64 -7.31 -9.55 -6.75
N PRO A 65 -6.81 -10.64 -6.14
CA PRO A 65 -6.10 -10.57 -4.86
C PRO A 65 -4.78 -9.82 -4.99
N ILE A 66 -4.22 -9.71 -6.20
CA ILE A 66 -3.07 -8.86 -6.49
C ILE A 66 -3.56 -7.48 -6.92
N ARG A 67 -3.43 -6.49 -6.03
CA ARG A 67 -3.76 -5.08 -6.30
C ARG A 67 -2.50 -4.25 -6.41
N SER A 68 -2.49 -3.30 -7.35
CA SER A 68 -1.30 -2.55 -7.73
C SER A 68 -1.58 -1.06 -7.71
N LYS A 69 -0.73 -0.29 -7.01
CA LYS A 69 -0.73 1.18 -7.07
C LYS A 69 0.57 1.65 -7.72
N SER A 70 0.46 2.24 -8.90
CA SER A 70 1.58 2.88 -9.60
C SER A 70 1.73 4.34 -9.17
N PHE A 71 2.96 4.82 -9.17
CA PHE A 71 3.33 6.21 -8.90
C PHE A 71 4.02 6.72 -10.17
N TYR A 72 3.23 7.16 -11.15
CA TYR A 72 3.68 7.89 -12.34
C TYR A 72 3.08 9.29 -12.30
#